data_AF-A0A428S201-F1
#
_entry.id   AF-A0A428S201-F1
#
_cell.length_a   1.000
_cell.length_b   1.000
_cell.length_c   1.000
_cell.angle_alpha   90.00
_cell.angle_beta   90.00
_cell.angle_gamma   90.00
#
_symmetry.space_group_name_H-M   'P 1'
#
loop_
_entity.id
_entity.type
_entity.pdbx_description
1 polymer ?
#
loop_
_entity_poly.entity_id
_entity_poly.type
_entity_poly.pdbx_seq_one_letter_code
_entity_poly.pdbx_strand_id
1 'polypeptide(L)'
;MAGDSYIRFKFQMGLSIAHEIVHLLTGFTTGDPNPLTPPEVSLLRYGDSAAGEAGRYWGHILFGGVVEFWSFNDDPMNVRQTGTAFFLKNGDRNVTGYAVLVGYMNKFAKQGKFLSSQLLRALP
;
A
#
# COMPACT_ATOMS: atom_id res chain seq x y z
N MET A 1 -15.64 -4.17 16.49
CA MET A 1 -15.49 -5.45 17.20
C MET A 1 -14.06 -5.94 17.03
N ALA A 2 -13.43 -6.49 18.08
CA ALA A 2 -12.01 -6.85 18.11
C ALA A 2 -11.54 -7.85 17.01
N GLY A 3 -12.45 -8.61 16.40
CA GLY A 3 -12.13 -9.47 15.26
C GLY A 3 -11.75 -8.70 13.99
N ASP A 4 -12.31 -7.50 13.78
CA ASP A 4 -12.05 -6.68 12.59
C ASP A 4 -10.65 -6.04 12.66
N SER A 5 -10.19 -5.61 13.85
CA SER A 5 -8.86 -5.04 14.03
C SER A 5 -7.75 -6.06 13.80
N TYR A 6 -7.90 -7.30 14.29
CA TYR A 6 -6.88 -8.34 14.07
C TYR A 6 -6.76 -8.77 12.59
N ILE A 7 -7.88 -8.82 11.86
CA ILE A 7 -7.87 -9.12 10.41
C ILE A 7 -7.17 -8.00 9.64
N ARG A 8 -7.50 -6.74 9.94
CA ARG A 8 -6.83 -5.58 9.32
C ARG A 8 -5.33 -5.59 9.60
N PHE A 9 -4.93 -5.85 10.85
CA PHE A 9 -3.52 -5.96 11.21
C PHE A 9 -2.77 -6.99 10.35
N LYS A 10 -3.32 -8.21 10.20
CA LYS A 10 -2.69 -9.25 9.38
C LYS A 10 -2.56 -8.84 7.91
N PHE A 11 -3.59 -8.18 7.37
CA PHE A 11 -3.54 -7.66 6.00
C PHE A 11 -2.44 -6.61 5.83
N GLN A 12 -2.38 -5.64 6.75
CA GLN A 12 -1.39 -4.57 6.71
C GLN A 12 0.04 -5.10 6.86
N MET A 13 0.25 -6.00 7.82
CA MET A 13 1.53 -6.69 7.99
C MET A 13 1.93 -7.46 6.74
N GLY A 14 1.01 -8.22 6.13
CA GLY A 14 1.28 -8.96 4.90
C GLY A 14 1.69 -8.07 3.74
N LEU A 15 1.00 -6.92 3.56
CA LEU A 15 1.37 -5.93 2.54
C LEU A 15 2.74 -5.31 2.81
N SER A 16 3.03 -4.93 4.05
CA SER A 16 4.33 -4.35 4.43
C SER A 16 5.47 -5.34 4.19
N ILE A 17 5.32 -6.60 4.60
CA ILE A 17 6.37 -7.62 4.39
C ILE A 17 6.58 -7.85 2.89
N ALA A 18 5.50 -7.97 2.11
CA ALA A 18 5.62 -8.14 0.67
C ALA A 18 6.31 -6.94 0.00
N HIS A 19 5.99 -5.72 0.43
CA HIS A 19 6.64 -4.49 -0.02
C HIS A 19 8.16 -4.54 0.20
N GLU A 20 8.61 -4.89 1.41
CA GLU A 20 10.05 -4.96 1.72
C GLU A 20 10.77 -6.12 0.99
N ILE A 21 10.09 -7.26 0.80
CA ILE A 21 10.65 -8.37 0.00
C ILE A 21 10.92 -7.92 -1.43
N VAL A 22 10.08 -7.07 -2.02
CA VAL A 22 10.31 -6.55 -3.37
C VAL A 22 11.57 -5.69 -3.41
N HIS A 23 11.79 -4.82 -2.43
CA HIS A 23 13.05 -4.06 -2.32
C HIS A 23 14.28 -4.98 -2.24
N LEU A 24 14.22 -6.02 -1.41
CA LEU A 24 15.30 -7.02 -1.28
C LEU A 24 15.57 -7.76 -2.59
N LEU A 25 14.51 -8.21 -3.28
CA LEU A 25 14.63 -8.90 -4.56
C LEU A 25 15.22 -7.98 -5.63
N THR A 26 14.77 -6.72 -5.68
CA THR A 26 15.32 -5.73 -6.61
C THR A 26 16.81 -5.54 -6.38
N GLY A 27 17.25 -5.28 -5.15
CA GLY A 27 18.67 -5.15 -4.81
C GLY A 27 19.50 -6.40 -5.17
N PHE A 28 18.97 -7.60 -4.89
CA PHE A 28 19.61 -8.85 -5.29
C PHE A 28 19.78 -8.95 -6.82
N THR A 29 18.75 -8.61 -7.59
CA THR A 29 18.79 -8.71 -9.06
C THR A 29 19.64 -7.64 -9.73
N THR A 30 19.77 -6.46 -9.14
CA THR A 30 20.58 -5.36 -9.68
C THR A 30 22.04 -5.46 -9.24
N GLY A 31 22.34 -6.29 -8.24
CA GLY A 31 23.67 -6.42 -7.66
C GLY A 31 24.08 -5.19 -6.84
N ASP A 32 23.12 -4.35 -6.44
CA ASP A 32 23.39 -3.13 -5.68
C ASP A 32 23.45 -3.43 -4.17
N PRO A 33 24.60 -3.24 -3.50
CA PRO A 33 24.72 -3.40 -2.05
C PRO A 33 24.02 -2.30 -1.25
N ASN A 34 23.67 -1.17 -1.88
CA ASN A 34 22.83 -0.13 -1.31
C ASN A 34 21.46 -0.22 -2.00
N PRO A 35 20.41 -0.72 -1.33
CA PRO A 35 19.15 -1.11 -1.96
C PRO A 35 18.26 0.09 -2.36
N LEU A 36 18.85 1.14 -2.93
CA LEU A 36 18.09 2.15 -3.62
C LEU A 36 17.50 1.48 -4.86
N THR A 37 16.17 1.47 -4.92
CA THR A 37 15.49 0.89 -6.08
C THR A 37 15.89 1.68 -7.33
N PRO A 38 16.17 1.03 -8.48
CA PRO A 38 16.37 1.73 -9.73
C PRO A 38 15.18 2.65 -10.06
N PRO A 39 15.40 3.86 -10.58
CA PRO A 39 14.31 4.78 -10.94
C PRO A 39 13.25 4.18 -11.87
N GLU A 40 13.61 3.20 -12.70
CA GLU A 40 12.72 2.48 -13.63
C GLU A 40 11.68 1.61 -12.92
N VAL A 41 11.97 1.18 -11.68
CA VAL A 41 11.07 0.37 -10.84
C VAL A 41 10.50 1.24 -9.73
N SER A 42 10.08 2.45 -10.08
CA SER A 42 9.53 3.42 -9.14
C SER A 42 8.13 3.86 -9.54
N LEU A 43 7.31 4.17 -8.53
CA LEU A 43 6.10 4.94 -8.74
C LEU A 43 6.43 6.43 -8.61
N LEU A 44 6.05 7.22 -9.61
CA LEU A 44 6.30 8.66 -9.60
C LEU A 44 5.78 9.32 -8.31
N ARG A 45 6.60 10.19 -7.70
CA ARG A 45 6.32 10.94 -6.43
C ARG A 45 6.44 10.13 -5.14
N TYR A 46 6.83 8.87 -5.23
CA TYR A 46 6.88 7.97 -4.09
C TYR A 46 8.33 7.68 -3.65
N GLY A 47 9.31 7.84 -4.55
CA GLY A 47 10.75 7.94 -4.26
C GLY A 47 11.33 9.31 -4.66
N ASP A 48 12.65 9.48 -4.57
CA ASP A 48 13.36 10.64 -5.11
C ASP A 48 14.00 10.31 -6.48
N SER A 49 14.64 11.30 -7.13
CA SER A 49 15.25 11.08 -8.45
C SER A 49 16.42 10.10 -8.44
N ALA A 50 16.97 9.78 -7.27
CA ALA A 50 18.11 8.89 -7.05
C ALA A 50 17.71 7.54 -6.42
N ALA A 51 16.50 7.43 -5.85
CA ALA A 51 16.00 6.25 -5.14
C ALA A 51 14.53 5.99 -5.51
N GLY A 52 14.29 4.93 -6.26
CA GLY A 52 12.94 4.46 -6.55
C GLY A 52 12.24 3.82 -5.34
N GLU A 53 10.97 3.45 -5.52
CA GLU A 53 10.17 2.73 -4.51
C GLU A 53 9.60 1.41 -5.06
N ALA A 54 10.42 0.34 -5.09
CA ALA A 54 10.06 -0.94 -5.71
C ALA A 54 8.79 -1.53 -5.11
N GLY A 55 8.69 -1.48 -3.78
CA GLY A 55 7.52 -1.98 -3.06
C GLY A 55 6.25 -1.21 -3.41
N ARG A 56 6.33 0.11 -3.66
CA ARG A 56 5.16 0.89 -4.08
C ARG A 56 4.84 0.70 -5.56
N TYR A 57 5.85 0.52 -6.42
CA TYR A 57 5.67 0.13 -7.82
C TYR A 57 4.97 -1.23 -7.92
N TRP A 58 5.40 -2.23 -7.16
CA TRP A 58 4.73 -3.53 -7.05
C TRP A 58 3.28 -3.39 -6.60
N GLY A 59 3.03 -2.61 -5.54
CA GLY A 59 1.67 -2.33 -5.07
C GLY A 59 0.81 -1.72 -6.17
N HIS A 60 1.36 -0.76 -6.94
CA HIS A 60 0.69 -0.15 -8.08
C HIS A 60 0.30 -1.18 -9.15
N ILE A 61 1.21 -2.08 -9.51
CA ILE A 61 0.94 -3.13 -10.50
C ILE A 61 -0.11 -4.12 -9.99
N LEU A 62 -0.06 -4.47 -8.70
CA LEU A 62 -0.98 -5.44 -8.09
C LEU A 62 -2.40 -4.87 -7.88
N PHE A 63 -2.50 -3.61 -7.47
CA PHE A 63 -3.76 -2.99 -7.03
C PHE A 63 -4.30 -1.92 -8.00
N GLY A 64 -3.53 -1.48 -8.99
CA GLY A 64 -3.85 -0.28 -9.80
C GLY A 64 -3.71 1.04 -9.01
N GLY A 65 -2.96 1.02 -7.91
CA GLY A 65 -2.77 2.13 -6.99
C GLY A 65 -1.96 1.69 -5.76
N VAL A 66 -1.89 2.51 -4.72
CA VAL A 66 -1.09 2.20 -3.52
C VAL A 66 -1.98 2.13 -2.30
N VAL A 67 -1.69 1.21 -1.38
CA VAL A 67 -2.29 1.19 -0.05
C VAL A 67 -1.32 1.87 0.92
N GLU A 68 -1.78 2.91 1.61
CA GLU A 68 -1.02 3.61 2.66
C GLU A 68 -1.73 3.47 4.02
N PHE A 69 -0.97 3.56 5.11
CA PHE A 69 -1.50 3.45 6.47
C PHE A 69 -1.36 4.79 7.18
N TRP A 70 -2.49 5.39 7.55
CA TRP A 70 -2.56 6.73 8.11
C TRP A 70 -3.02 6.68 9.57
N SER A 71 -2.31 7.38 10.45
CA SER A 71 -2.84 7.69 11.78
C SER A 71 -3.58 9.03 11.75
N PHE A 72 -4.51 9.21 12.67
CA PHE A 72 -5.25 10.46 12.82
C PHE A 72 -4.85 11.14 14.13
N ASN A 73 -4.73 12.46 14.10
CA ASN A 73 -4.27 13.25 15.24
C ASN A 73 -5.27 13.28 16.41
N ASP A 74 -6.55 13.05 16.13
CA ASP A 74 -7.64 12.99 17.10
C ASP A 74 -7.85 11.59 17.69
N ASP A 75 -7.17 10.56 17.17
CA ASP A 75 -7.16 9.23 17.76
C ASP A 75 -6.16 9.19 18.94
N PRO A 76 -6.59 8.86 20.18
CA PRO A 76 -5.70 8.77 21.33
C PRO A 76 -4.52 7.81 21.15
N MET A 77 -4.65 6.79 20.30
CA MET A 77 -3.58 5.86 19.98
C MET A 77 -2.65 6.35 18.87
N ASN A 78 -3.12 7.18 17.94
CA ASN A 78 -2.33 7.81 16.87
C ASN A 78 -1.22 6.88 16.31
N VAL A 79 0.06 7.25 16.44
CA VAL A 79 1.23 6.49 15.92
C VAL A 79 1.56 5.23 16.73
N ARG A 80 0.88 4.96 17.84
CA ARG A 80 1.10 3.79 18.72
C ARG A 80 0.31 2.55 18.30
N GLN A 81 -0.43 2.65 17.20
CA GLN A 81 -1.18 1.55 16.61
C GLN A 81 -0.85 1.45 15.12
N THR A 82 -1.31 0.37 14.51
CA THR A 82 -1.32 0.30 13.05
C THR A 82 -2.29 1.36 12.50
N GLY A 83 -1.82 2.15 11.53
CA GLY A 83 -2.64 3.19 10.91
C GLY A 83 -3.85 2.59 10.20
N THR A 84 -4.85 3.39 9.88
CA THR A 84 -5.97 2.97 9.02
C THR A 84 -5.51 2.86 7.57
N ALA A 85 -5.87 1.77 6.89
CA ALA A 85 -5.51 1.56 5.50
C ALA A 85 -6.38 2.38 4.53
N PHE A 86 -5.71 3.10 3.63
CA PHE A 86 -6.30 3.89 2.55
C PHE A 86 -5.71 3.49 1.21
N PHE A 87 -6.56 3.29 0.22
CA PHE A 87 -6.19 3.09 -1.17
C PHE A 87 -6.13 4.43 -1.89
N LEU A 88 -4.99 4.74 -2.48
CA LEU A 88 -4.72 5.89 -3.33
C LEU A 88 -4.71 5.43 -4.79
N LYS A 89 -5.74 5.82 -5.54
CA LYS A 89 -5.89 5.43 -6.94
C LYS A 89 -4.71 5.96 -7.76
N ASN A 90 -4.16 5.11 -8.63
CA ASN A 90 -2.95 5.39 -9.41
C ASN A 90 -1.70 5.73 -8.57
N GLY A 91 -1.79 5.67 -7.23
CA GLY A 91 -0.75 6.11 -6.31
C GLY A 91 -0.41 7.59 -6.44
N ASP A 92 -1.41 8.46 -6.60
CA ASP A 92 -1.20 9.91 -6.42
C ASP A 92 -1.52 10.30 -4.97
N ARG A 93 -0.59 10.96 -4.27
CA ARG A 93 -0.80 11.43 -2.88
C ARG A 93 -1.78 12.60 -2.79
N ASN A 94 -2.06 13.26 -3.91
CA ASN A 94 -2.95 14.42 -3.97
C ASN A 94 -4.40 14.06 -4.26
N VAL A 95 -4.73 12.76 -4.38
CA VAL A 95 -6.10 12.30 -4.59
C VAL A 95 -6.76 11.89 -3.27
N THR A 96 -8.10 11.91 -3.25
CA THR A 96 -8.87 11.35 -2.14
C THR A 96 -8.56 9.87 -1.96
N GLY A 97 -8.03 9.51 -0.79
CA GLY A 97 -7.84 8.12 -0.40
C GLY A 97 -9.14 7.45 -0.01
N TYR A 98 -9.27 6.16 -0.31
CA TYR A 98 -10.45 5.37 0.01
C TYR A 98 -10.13 4.36 1.10
N ALA A 99 -10.89 4.37 2.20
CA ALA A 99 -10.68 3.42 3.28
C ALA A 99 -10.78 1.97 2.77
N VAL A 100 -9.77 1.15 3.08
CA VAL A 100 -9.75 -0.26 2.72
C VAL A 100 -10.63 -1.04 3.68
N LEU A 101 -11.77 -1.52 3.18
CA LEU A 101 -12.74 -2.29 3.96
C LEU A 101 -12.47 -3.80 3.85
N VAL A 102 -12.95 -4.58 4.82
CA VAL A 102 -12.88 -6.06 4.74
C VAL A 102 -13.54 -6.62 3.48
N GLY A 103 -14.64 -6.00 3.02
CA GLY A 103 -15.30 -6.36 1.77
C GLY A 103 -14.40 -6.19 0.54
N TYR A 104 -13.50 -5.20 0.56
CA TYR A 104 -12.50 -5.01 -0.49
C TYR A 104 -11.46 -6.13 -0.48
N MET A 105 -10.93 -6.49 0.69
CA MET A 105 -9.93 -7.57 0.83
C MET A 105 -10.48 -8.90 0.31
N ASN A 106 -11.75 -9.18 0.63
CA ASN A 106 -12.44 -10.39 0.17
C ASN A 106 -12.65 -10.42 -1.35
N LYS A 107 -12.89 -9.26 -1.99
CA LYS A 107 -13.00 -9.20 -3.46
C LYS A 107 -11.66 -9.41 -4.13
N PHE A 108 -10.60 -8.77 -3.62
CA PHE A 108 -9.25 -8.95 -4.14
C PHE A 108 -8.86 -10.43 -4.16
N ALA A 109 -9.06 -11.14 -3.04
CA ALA A 109 -8.76 -12.58 -2.95
C ALA A 109 -9.56 -13.47 -3.91
N LYS A 110 -10.77 -13.06 -4.31
CA LYS A 110 -11.65 -13.85 -5.18
C LYS A 110 -11.47 -13.57 -6.67
N GLN A 111 -11.05 -12.36 -7.04
CA GLN A 111 -11.03 -11.92 -8.43
C GLN A 111 -9.62 -11.77 -9.01
N GLY A 112 -8.58 -11.74 -8.17
CA GLY A 112 -7.19 -11.60 -8.61
C GLY A 112 -6.88 -10.32 -9.41
N LYS A 113 -7.85 -9.40 -9.50
CA LYS A 113 -7.78 -8.11 -10.21
C LYS A 113 -8.70 -7.10 -9.54
N PHE A 114 -8.34 -5.83 -9.69
CA PHE A 114 -9.22 -4.71 -9.35
C PHE A 114 -10.22 -4.43 -10.46
N LEU A 115 -11.52 -4.38 -10.13
CA LEU A 115 -12.53 -3.75 -10.97
C LEU A 115 -12.75 -2.33 -10.43
N SER A 116 -12.29 -1.34 -11.19
CA SER A 116 -12.16 0.07 -10.79
C SER A 116 -13.49 0.82 -10.54
N SER A 117 -14.65 0.16 -10.62
CA SER A 117 -15.94 0.85 -10.74
C SER A 117 -17.00 0.56 -9.66
N GLN A 118 -16.76 -0.32 -8.67
CA GLN A 118 -17.90 -0.81 -7.86
C GLN A 118 -17.81 -0.82 -6.32
N LEU A 119 -16.75 -0.35 -5.64
CA LEU A 119 -16.75 -0.40 -4.15
C LEU A 119 -15.92 0.68 -3.45
N LEU A 120 -15.91 1.89 -4.00
CA LEU A 120 -15.33 3.05 -3.33
C LEU A 120 -16.48 3.97 -2.89
N ARG A 121 -16.86 3.92 -1.61
CA ARG A 121 -17.60 5.04 -1.04
C ARG A 121 -16.56 6.10 -0.70
N ALA A 122 -16.62 7.24 -1.38
CA ALA A 122 -16.07 8.46 -0.82
C ALA A 122 -16.78 8.66 0.53
N LEU A 123 -16.01 8.80 1.61
CA LEU A 123 -16.56 9.40 2.82
C LEU A 123 -16.73 10.91 2.51
N PRO A 124 -17.83 11.53 2.96
CA PRO A 124 -18.03 12.97 2.82
C PRO A 124 -16.91 13.77 3.52
#